data_AF-A0A2G6JXM7-F1
#
_entry.id   AF-A0A2G6JXM7-F1
#
_cell.length_a   1.000
_cell.length_b   1.000
_cell.length_c   1.000
_cell.angle_alpha   90.00
_cell.angle_beta   90.00
_cell.angle_gamma   90.00
#
_symmetry.space_group_name_H-M   'P 1'
#
loop_
_entity.id
_entity.type
_entity.pdbx_description
1 polymer ?
#
loop_
_entity_poly.entity_id
_entity_poly.type
_entity_poly.pdbx_seq_one_letter_code
_entity_poly.pdbx_strand_id
1 'polypeptide(L)'
;MRVLGVDPGLTRCGLGIVDGSRHRTASLVHVEVLRTSSTDELAQRLGQVHTRVAELLEQFRPDAVAVERVFSQANLRTVMGTAQAGGVAVLAAAQAGVPVTMHTPSEIKASVTGSGRAGKAQVTSMVTHILRLPQRPSPADAADALALALCHLWRGPVLERPGRPVTQAQQQWAQAQQQSAQAPRQWPRSGLAAARRR
;
A
#
# COMPACT_ATOMS: atom_id res chain seq x y z
N MET A 1 17.73 1.46 -5.87
CA MET A 1 16.35 0.94 -6.00
C MET A 1 15.41 2.08 -5.69
N ARG A 2 14.44 2.32 -6.56
CA ARG A 2 13.36 3.29 -6.41
C ARG A 2 12.07 2.58 -6.04
N VAL A 3 11.38 3.05 -5.02
CA VAL A 3 10.15 2.42 -4.52
C VAL A 3 9.04 3.45 -4.41
N LEU A 4 7.87 3.13 -4.97
CA LEU A 4 6.62 3.85 -4.74
C LEU A 4 5.84 3.17 -3.62
N GLY A 5 5.69 3.85 -2.48
CA GLY A 5 4.78 3.50 -1.40
C GLY A 5 3.40 4.11 -1.62
N VAL A 6 2.36 3.29 -1.49
CA VAL A 6 0.94 3.66 -1.60
C VAL A 6 0.23 3.32 -0.29
N ASP A 7 -0.14 4.35 0.47
CA ASP A 7 -1.07 4.25 1.61
C ASP A 7 -2.49 4.54 1.08
N PRO A 8 -3.27 3.49 0.75
CA PRO A 8 -4.47 3.66 -0.04
C PRO A 8 -5.61 4.23 0.80
N GLY A 9 -6.42 5.08 0.18
CA GLY A 9 -7.69 5.53 0.75
C GLY A 9 -8.50 6.29 -0.27
N LEU A 10 -9.83 6.21 -0.18
CA LEU A 10 -10.69 6.91 -1.13
C LEU A 10 -10.61 8.43 -0.92
N THR A 11 -10.74 8.93 0.31
CA THR A 11 -10.71 10.37 0.55
C THR A 11 -9.29 10.93 0.46
N ARG A 12 -8.31 10.16 0.95
CA ARG A 12 -6.89 10.54 0.99
C ARG A 12 -6.08 9.30 0.66
N CYS A 13 -5.21 9.40 -0.35
CA CYS A 13 -4.30 8.34 -0.76
C CYS A 13 -2.88 8.91 -0.71
N GLY A 14 -2.05 8.39 0.20
CA GLY A 14 -0.66 8.80 0.34
C GLY A 14 0.21 8.13 -0.73
N LEU A 15 1.02 8.92 -1.43
CA LEU A 15 1.90 8.46 -2.49
C LEU A 15 3.31 8.98 -2.22
N GLY A 16 4.25 8.08 -1.95
CA GLY A 16 5.62 8.43 -1.57
C GLY A 16 6.65 7.65 -2.37
N ILE A 17 7.62 8.34 -2.95
CA ILE A 17 8.70 7.74 -3.73
C ILE A 17 10.02 8.01 -3.04
N VAL A 18 10.78 6.94 -2.79
CA VAL A 18 12.13 7.01 -2.23
C VAL A 18 13.10 6.26 -3.10
N ASP A 19 14.32 6.79 -3.19
CA ASP A 19 15.48 6.06 -3.69
C ASP A 19 16.27 5.54 -2.51
N GLY A 20 16.90 4.39 -2.67
CA GLY A 20 17.90 3.95 -1.71
C GLY A 20 18.41 2.53 -1.93
N SER A 21 18.95 1.97 -0.85
CA SER A 21 19.56 0.66 -0.82
C SER A 21 19.18 -0.12 0.44
N ARG A 22 19.58 -1.40 0.47
CA ARG A 22 19.40 -2.28 1.63
C ARG A 22 20.26 -1.89 2.83
N HIS A 23 21.27 -1.04 2.65
CA HIS A 23 22.17 -0.58 3.70
C HIS A 23 21.58 0.59 4.52
N ARG A 24 20.25 0.67 4.60
CA ARG A 24 19.51 1.73 5.32
C ARG A 24 19.82 3.16 4.85
N THR A 25 20.34 3.32 3.64
CA THR A 25 20.42 4.62 2.97
C THR A 25 19.16 4.85 2.15
N ALA A 26 18.54 6.02 2.31
CA ALA A 26 17.37 6.41 1.56
C ALA A 26 17.31 7.93 1.36
N SER A 27 16.73 8.38 0.26
CA SER A 27 16.48 9.78 -0.08
C SER A 27 15.06 9.94 -0.62
N LEU A 28 14.42 11.05 -0.28
CA LEU A 28 13.13 11.42 -0.84
C LEU A 28 13.27 11.74 -2.33
N VAL A 29 12.38 11.19 -3.16
CA VAL A 29 12.24 11.53 -4.58
C VAL A 29 10.99 12.37 -4.79
N HIS A 30 9.86 11.92 -4.27
CA HIS A 30 8.57 12.59 -4.41
C HIS A 30 7.65 12.20 -3.26
N VAL A 31 6.76 13.10 -2.83
CA VAL A 31 5.68 12.73 -1.93
C VAL A 31 4.48 13.64 -2.16
N GLU A 32 3.30 13.04 -2.20
CA GLU A 32 2.04 13.77 -2.27
C GLU A 32 0.92 13.00 -1.58
N VAL A 33 -0.21 13.68 -1.38
CA VAL A 33 -1.45 13.03 -0.92
C VAL A 33 -2.54 13.40 -1.89
N LEU A 34 -2.94 12.43 -2.71
CA LEU A 34 -4.11 12.56 -3.58
C LEU A 34 -5.35 12.67 -2.71
N ARG A 35 -6.20 13.66 -3.00
CA ARG A 35 -7.49 13.84 -2.36
C ARG A 35 -8.58 13.67 -3.41
N THR A 36 -9.59 12.86 -3.11
CA THR A 36 -10.82 12.78 -3.92
C THR A 36 -11.99 13.30 -3.10
N SER A 37 -12.96 13.93 -3.77
CA SER A 37 -14.14 14.42 -3.09
C SER A 37 -15.02 13.28 -2.59
N SER A 38 -15.59 13.40 -1.39
CA SER A 38 -16.59 12.46 -0.91
C SER A 38 -17.95 12.59 -1.60
N THR A 39 -18.16 13.68 -2.36
CA THR A 39 -19.36 13.89 -3.18
C THR A 39 -19.31 13.18 -4.52
N ASP A 40 -18.12 12.78 -4.98
CA ASP A 40 -17.95 12.09 -6.25
C ASP A 40 -18.40 10.63 -6.14
N GLU A 41 -18.86 10.06 -7.26
CA GLU A 41 -19.18 8.64 -7.33
C GLU A 41 -17.94 7.78 -7.12
N LEU A 42 -18.12 6.59 -6.51
CA LEU A 42 -17.03 5.66 -6.21
C LEU A 42 -16.16 5.36 -7.44
N ALA A 43 -16.77 5.12 -8.61
CA ALA A 43 -16.05 4.81 -9.84
C ALA A 43 -15.12 5.95 -10.26
N GLN A 44 -15.58 7.20 -10.15
CA GLN A 44 -14.78 8.39 -10.48
C GLN A 44 -13.60 8.53 -9.51
N ARG A 45 -13.84 8.34 -8.21
CA ARG A 45 -12.80 8.41 -7.18
C ARG A 45 -11.72 7.34 -7.38
N LEU A 46 -12.12 6.12 -7.71
CA LEU A 46 -11.19 5.04 -8.06
C LEU A 46 -10.43 5.35 -9.36
N GLY A 47 -11.09 5.96 -10.35
CA GLY A 47 -10.45 6.44 -11.57
C GLY A 47 -9.37 7.50 -11.32
N GLN A 48 -9.62 8.44 -10.38
CA GLN A 48 -8.62 9.43 -9.96
C GLN A 48 -7.40 8.77 -9.30
N VAL A 49 -7.62 7.77 -8.43
CA VAL A 49 -6.52 6.99 -7.83
C VAL A 49 -5.72 6.25 -8.90
N HIS A 50 -6.39 5.57 -9.83
CA HIS A 50 -5.73 4.86 -10.94
C HIS A 50 -4.86 5.82 -11.76
N THR A 51 -5.46 6.92 -12.22
CA THR A 51 -4.79 7.91 -13.07
C THR A 51 -3.53 8.44 -12.40
N ARG A 52 -3.64 8.86 -11.13
CA ARG A 52 -2.47 9.43 -10.44
C ARG A 52 -1.37 8.40 -10.19
N VAL A 53 -1.73 7.17 -9.82
CA VAL A 53 -0.73 6.10 -9.65
C VAL A 53 -0.05 5.78 -10.98
N ALA A 54 -0.81 5.70 -12.08
CA ALA A 54 -0.26 5.46 -13.41
C ALA A 54 0.70 6.58 -13.85
N GLU A 55 0.34 7.85 -13.64
CA GLU A 55 1.21 9.00 -13.91
C GLU A 55 2.52 8.92 -13.12
N LEU A 56 2.47 8.56 -11.83
CA LEU A 56 3.70 8.41 -11.03
C LEU A 56 4.56 7.24 -11.50
N LEU A 57 3.94 6.12 -11.90
CA LEU A 57 4.65 4.97 -12.47
C LEU A 57 5.38 5.34 -13.77
N GLU A 58 4.73 6.11 -14.64
CA GLU A 58 5.30 6.58 -15.89
C GLU A 58 6.40 7.63 -15.68
N GLN A 59 6.15 8.61 -14.83
CA GLN A 59 7.06 9.72 -14.58
C GLN A 59 8.34 9.28 -13.87
N PHE A 60 8.21 8.48 -12.80
CA PHE A 60 9.34 8.17 -11.93
C PHE A 60 9.96 6.79 -12.16
N ARG A 61 9.28 5.90 -12.91
CA ARG A 61 9.72 4.54 -13.24
C ARG A 61 10.27 3.79 -12.02
N PRO A 62 9.48 3.62 -10.94
CA PRO A 62 9.95 2.91 -9.76
C PRO A 62 10.25 1.43 -10.09
N ASP A 63 11.22 0.85 -9.39
CA ASP A 63 11.58 -0.57 -9.52
C ASP A 63 10.55 -1.49 -8.84
N ALA A 64 9.80 -0.95 -7.86
CA ALA A 64 8.78 -1.69 -7.14
C ALA A 64 7.69 -0.76 -6.58
N VAL A 65 6.51 -1.33 -6.37
CA VAL A 65 5.40 -0.69 -5.63
C VAL A 65 5.14 -1.42 -4.32
N ALA A 66 5.09 -0.66 -3.24
CA ALA A 66 4.70 -1.12 -1.92
C ALA A 66 3.29 -0.60 -1.61
N VAL A 67 2.35 -1.49 -1.25
CA VAL A 67 0.98 -1.10 -0.89
C VAL A 67 0.69 -1.51 0.55
N GLU A 68 0.08 -0.63 1.33
CA GLU A 68 -0.36 -1.00 2.68
C GLU A 68 -1.50 -2.02 2.60
N ARG A 69 -1.39 -3.10 3.38
CA ARG A 69 -2.48 -4.05 3.57
C ARG A 69 -3.52 -3.44 4.50
N VAL A 70 -4.75 -3.38 4.01
CA VAL A 70 -5.89 -2.92 4.81
C VAL A 70 -6.29 -3.99 5.83
N PHE A 71 -6.21 -3.67 7.11
CA PHE A 71 -6.75 -4.49 8.20
C PHE A 71 -7.78 -3.69 8.99
N SER A 72 -8.97 -4.25 9.20
CA SER A 72 -9.80 -3.93 10.36
C SER A 72 -11.00 -4.87 10.44
N GLN A 73 -11.22 -5.46 11.62
CA GLN A 73 -12.47 -6.14 11.99
C GLN A 73 -13.56 -5.16 12.44
N ALA A 74 -13.23 -3.88 12.67
CA ALA A 74 -14.08 -2.95 13.41
C ALA A 74 -14.94 -2.03 12.54
N ASN A 75 -14.65 -1.86 11.24
CA ASN A 75 -15.48 -1.01 10.36
C ASN A 75 -15.40 -1.41 8.87
N LEU A 76 -16.23 -2.38 8.48
CA LEU A 76 -16.28 -2.92 7.12
C LEU A 76 -16.56 -1.87 6.04
N ARG A 77 -17.36 -0.83 6.36
CA ARG A 77 -17.77 0.19 5.36
C ARG A 77 -16.58 1.03 4.88
N THR A 78 -15.73 1.48 5.80
CA THR A 78 -14.53 2.25 5.45
C THR A 78 -13.42 1.38 4.88
N VAL A 79 -13.28 0.15 5.41
CA VAL A 79 -12.28 -0.82 4.93
C VAL A 79 -12.49 -1.17 3.46
N MET A 80 -13.74 -1.32 3.01
CA MET A 80 -14.03 -1.69 1.63
C MET A 80 -13.49 -0.65 0.64
N GLY A 81 -13.70 0.65 0.92
CA GLY A 81 -13.21 1.72 0.06
C GLY A 81 -11.67 1.77 -0.01
N THR A 82 -11.01 1.66 1.14
CA THR A 82 -9.55 1.57 1.22
C THR A 82 -9.02 0.35 0.46
N ALA A 83 -9.66 -0.81 0.60
CA ALA A 83 -9.28 -2.04 -0.10
C ALA A 83 -9.47 -1.91 -1.62
N GLN A 84 -10.55 -1.28 -2.09
CA GLN A 84 -10.76 -0.99 -3.50
C GLN A 84 -9.69 -0.05 -4.06
N ALA A 85 -9.35 1.03 -3.34
CA ALA A 85 -8.28 1.94 -3.74
C ALA A 85 -6.91 1.22 -3.80
N GLY A 86 -6.62 0.36 -2.82
CA GLY A 86 -5.43 -0.48 -2.83
C GLY A 86 -5.41 -1.45 -4.01
N GLY A 87 -6.54 -2.08 -4.33
CA GLY A 87 -6.69 -2.95 -5.51
C GLY A 87 -6.45 -2.21 -6.83
N VAL A 88 -6.91 -0.96 -6.94
CA VAL A 88 -6.64 -0.10 -8.11
C VAL A 88 -5.15 0.22 -8.23
N ALA A 89 -4.46 0.52 -7.13
CA ALA A 89 -3.02 0.76 -7.16
C ALA A 89 -2.24 -0.51 -7.59
N VAL A 90 -2.65 -1.69 -7.11
CA VAL A 90 -2.09 -2.98 -7.53
C VAL A 90 -2.31 -3.20 -9.03
N LEU A 91 -3.51 -2.92 -9.54
CA LEU A 91 -3.83 -3.05 -10.96
C LEU A 91 -2.97 -2.12 -11.83
N ALA A 92 -2.84 -0.84 -11.44
CA ALA A 92 -2.02 0.13 -12.17
C ALA A 92 -0.55 -0.32 -12.25
N ALA A 93 0.01 -0.80 -11.14
CA ALA A 93 1.37 -1.34 -11.11
C ALA A 93 1.53 -2.58 -12.00
N ALA A 94 0.56 -3.51 -11.97
CA ALA A 94 0.57 -4.69 -12.83
C ALA A 94 0.50 -4.33 -14.32
N GLN A 95 -0.32 -3.35 -14.70
CA GLN A 95 -0.41 -2.84 -16.08
C GLN A 95 0.91 -2.20 -16.54
N ALA A 96 1.65 -1.56 -15.62
CA ALA A 96 2.97 -0.99 -15.90
C ALA A 96 4.12 -2.02 -15.84
N GLY A 97 3.83 -3.29 -15.52
CA GLY A 97 4.86 -4.33 -15.36
C GLY A 97 5.76 -4.16 -14.14
N VAL A 98 5.34 -3.38 -13.14
CA VAL A 98 6.13 -3.10 -11.93
C VAL A 98 5.72 -4.06 -10.81
N PRO A 99 6.67 -4.77 -10.17
CA PRO A 99 6.36 -5.73 -9.12
C PRO A 99 5.75 -5.05 -7.88
N VAL A 100 4.74 -5.71 -7.30
CA VAL A 100 4.00 -5.21 -6.13
C VAL A 100 4.27 -6.07 -4.91
N THR A 101 4.47 -5.45 -3.75
CA THR A 101 4.49 -6.12 -2.45
C THR A 101 3.58 -5.42 -1.47
N MET A 102 2.78 -6.18 -0.72
CA MET A 102 1.90 -5.61 0.29
C MET A 102 2.46 -5.82 1.70
N HIS A 103 2.48 -4.76 2.52
CA HIS A 103 3.00 -4.77 3.90
C HIS A 103 1.91 -4.48 4.92
N THR A 104 1.99 -5.12 6.08
CA THR A 104 1.09 -4.84 7.21
C THR A 104 1.51 -3.58 7.97
N PRO A 105 0.58 -2.89 8.67
CA PRO A 105 0.92 -1.74 9.51
C PRO A 105 2.01 -2.02 10.54
N SER A 106 2.01 -3.21 11.12
CA SER A 106 3.03 -3.64 12.09
C SER A 106 4.41 -3.79 11.45
N GLU A 107 4.46 -4.26 10.20
CA GLU A 107 5.72 -4.40 9.46
C GLU A 107 6.34 -3.06 9.11
N ILE A 108 5.49 -2.11 8.69
CA ILE A 108 5.88 -0.72 8.38
C ILE A 108 6.46 -0.08 9.63
N LYS A 109 5.72 -0.08 10.74
CA LYS A 109 6.16 0.44 12.04
C LYS A 109 7.48 -0.18 12.49
N ALA A 110 7.60 -1.51 12.44
CA ALA A 110 8.81 -2.21 12.86
C ALA A 110 10.03 -1.89 11.99
N SER A 111 9.85 -1.67 10.68
CA SER A 111 10.95 -1.37 9.77
C SER A 111 11.59 -0.01 10.04
N VAL A 112 10.75 0.99 10.36
CA VAL A 112 11.16 2.38 10.55
C VAL A 112 11.57 2.67 11.99
N THR A 113 10.86 2.12 12.98
CA THR A 113 11.04 2.47 14.40
C THR A 113 11.69 1.37 15.24
N GLY A 114 11.86 0.16 14.69
CA GLY A 114 12.29 -1.02 15.45
C GLY A 114 11.16 -1.73 16.22
N SER A 115 9.96 -1.12 16.33
CA SER A 115 8.82 -1.71 17.04
C SER A 115 7.55 -1.71 16.19
N GLY A 116 6.90 -2.86 16.06
CA GLY A 116 5.59 -2.97 15.38
C GLY A 116 4.45 -2.27 16.14
N ARG A 117 4.68 -1.89 17.39
CA ARG A 117 3.70 -1.24 18.27
C ARG A 117 3.84 0.28 18.32
N ALA A 118 4.78 0.85 17.57
CA ALA A 118 5.04 2.29 17.56
C ALA A 118 3.78 3.12 17.18
N GLY A 119 3.65 4.28 17.81
CA GLY A 119 2.60 5.26 17.50
C GLY A 119 2.89 6.05 16.23
N LYS A 120 1.86 6.65 15.62
CA LYS A 120 1.99 7.42 14.37
C LYS A 120 3.02 8.55 14.47
N ALA A 121 3.02 9.32 15.56
CA ALA A 121 3.99 10.40 15.77
C ALA A 121 5.46 9.93 15.75
N GLN A 122 5.73 8.74 16.32
CA GLN A 122 7.07 8.15 16.31
C GLN A 122 7.49 7.74 14.90
N VAL A 123 6.58 7.13 14.13
CA VAL A 123 6.82 6.79 12.72
C VAL A 123 7.14 8.05 11.91
N THR A 124 6.32 9.10 12.02
CA THR A 124 6.55 10.38 11.32
C THR A 124 7.91 10.99 11.69
N SER A 125 8.28 11.00 12.97
CA SER A 125 9.58 11.51 13.43
C SER A 125 10.74 10.73 12.81
N MET A 126 10.65 9.39 12.82
CA MET A 126 11.67 8.52 12.24
C MET A 126 11.78 8.69 10.73
N VAL A 127 10.67 8.76 9.99
CA VAL A 127 10.68 9.03 8.54
C VAL A 127 11.37 10.36 8.24
N THR A 128 11.03 11.41 8.98
CA THR A 128 11.64 12.74 8.85
C THR A 128 13.15 12.67 9.03
N HIS A 129 13.61 11.94 10.06
CA HIS A 129 15.03 11.76 10.36
C HIS A 129 15.76 10.94 9.29
N ILE A 130 15.21 9.78 8.93
CA ILE A 130 15.78 8.84 7.95
C ILE A 130 15.99 9.52 6.59
N LEU A 131 14.96 10.24 6.12
CA LEU A 131 14.99 10.92 4.82
C LEU A 131 15.61 12.32 4.89
N ARG A 132 16.10 12.74 6.07
CA ARG A 132 16.72 14.05 6.32
C ARG A 132 15.85 15.22 5.84
N LEU A 133 14.55 15.13 6.09
CA LEU A 133 13.60 16.13 5.64
C LEU A 133 13.73 17.40 6.49
N PRO A 134 13.67 18.59 5.86
CA PRO A 134 13.77 19.85 6.59
C PRO A 134 12.56 20.08 7.51
N GLN A 135 11.41 19.47 7.20
CA GLN A 135 10.17 19.57 7.95
C GLN A 135 9.46 18.21 7.96
N ARG A 136 8.56 18.03 8.93
CA ARG A 136 7.73 16.83 9.02
C ARG A 136 6.83 16.73 7.78
N PRO A 137 6.71 15.56 7.13
CA PRO A 137 5.76 15.35 6.05
C PRO A 137 4.34 15.64 6.54
N SER A 138 3.62 16.45 5.79
CA SER A 138 2.24 16.82 6.08
C SER A 138 1.43 16.76 4.78
N PRO A 139 0.19 16.27 4.83
CA PRO A 139 -0.50 15.70 6.00
C PRO A 139 -0.01 14.28 6.36
N ALA A 140 -0.49 13.68 7.46
CA ALA A 140 0.08 12.45 8.06
C ALA A 140 0.29 11.27 7.07
N ASP A 141 -0.63 11.11 6.12
CA ASP A 141 -0.63 10.07 5.08
C ASP A 141 0.60 10.18 4.16
N ALA A 142 1.21 11.37 4.04
CA ALA A 142 2.50 11.54 3.37
C ALA A 142 3.62 10.78 4.11
N ALA A 143 3.63 10.83 5.45
CA ALA A 143 4.60 10.11 6.26
C ALA A 143 4.33 8.60 6.22
N ASP A 144 3.07 8.18 6.22
CA ASP A 144 2.67 6.76 6.15
C ASP A 144 3.10 6.14 4.79
N ALA A 145 2.90 6.86 3.67
CA ALA A 145 3.36 6.42 2.34
C ALA A 145 4.89 6.33 2.23
N LEU A 146 5.63 7.30 2.81
CA LEU A 146 7.09 7.25 2.85
C LEU A 146 7.60 6.12 3.75
N ALA A 147 6.97 5.88 4.90
CA ALA A 147 7.30 4.78 5.79
C ALA A 147 7.12 3.42 5.10
N LEU A 148 6.07 3.28 4.30
CA LEU A 148 5.78 2.09 3.52
C LEU A 148 6.84 1.85 2.42
N ALA A 149 7.25 2.90 1.71
CA ALA A 149 8.31 2.80 0.70
C ALA A 149 9.65 2.38 1.34
N LEU A 150 10.01 2.98 2.49
CA LEU A 150 11.17 2.59 3.31
C LEU A 150 11.09 1.14 3.81
N CYS A 151 9.90 0.71 4.25
CA CYS A 151 9.65 -0.66 4.71
C CYS A 151 9.99 -1.68 3.62
N HIS A 152 9.55 -1.44 2.39
CA HIS A 152 9.85 -2.31 1.27
C HIS A 152 11.35 -2.28 0.91
N LEU A 153 11.94 -1.09 0.82
CA LEU A 153 13.35 -0.90 0.47
C LEU A 153 14.30 -1.70 1.37
N TRP A 154 14.02 -1.75 2.68
CA TRP A 154 14.88 -2.42 3.66
C TRP A 154 14.55 -3.88 3.92
N ARG A 155 13.35 -4.34 3.54
CA ARG A 155 12.98 -5.76 3.64
C ARG A 155 13.49 -6.56 2.43
N GLY A 156 13.51 -5.97 1.24
CA GLY A 156 13.81 -6.67 -0.01
C GLY A 156 12.82 -7.81 -0.33
N PRO A 157 13.01 -8.56 -1.45
CA PRO A 157 12.24 -9.76 -1.72
C PRO A 157 12.38 -10.68 -0.52
N VAL A 158 11.29 -11.36 -0.19
CA VAL A 158 11.21 -12.42 0.81
C VAL A 158 12.14 -13.56 0.40
N LEU A 159 13.45 -13.38 0.54
CA LEU A 159 14.31 -14.47 0.94
C LEU A 159 14.08 -14.53 2.45
N GLU A 160 13.23 -15.48 2.82
CA GLU A 160 13.00 -15.91 4.19
C GLU A 160 14.34 -15.88 4.92
N ARG A 161 14.55 -14.88 5.79
CA ARG A 161 15.62 -14.98 6.77
C ARG A 161 15.16 -16.04 7.75
N PRO A 162 15.79 -17.23 7.80
CA PRO A 162 15.38 -18.26 8.74
C PRO A 162 15.48 -17.68 10.16
N GLY A 163 14.43 -17.81 10.95
CA GLY A 163 14.43 -17.39 12.37
C GLY A 163 13.87 -16.01 12.70
N ARG A 164 13.34 -15.23 11.74
CA ARG A 164 12.59 -14.01 12.11
C ARG A 164 11.19 -14.41 12.59
N PRO A 165 10.78 -14.10 13.83
CA PRO A 165 9.48 -14.48 14.33
C PRO A 165 8.37 -13.83 13.48
N VAL A 166 7.46 -14.67 13.00
CA VAL A 166 6.26 -14.24 12.27
C VAL A 166 5.45 -13.33 13.20
N THR A 167 5.15 -12.13 12.73
CA THR A 167 4.34 -11.16 13.49
C THR A 167 2.90 -11.65 13.64
N GLN A 168 2.22 -11.26 14.71
CA GLN A 168 0.81 -11.59 14.95
C GLN A 168 -0.10 -11.22 13.76
N ALA A 169 0.17 -10.08 13.11
CA ALA A 169 -0.58 -9.64 11.94
C ALA A 169 -0.40 -10.58 10.73
N GLN A 170 0.81 -11.12 10.52
CA GLN A 170 1.06 -12.11 9.47
C GLN A 170 0.34 -13.44 9.76
N GLN A 171 0.29 -13.87 11.03
CA GLN A 171 -0.45 -15.07 11.44
C GLN A 171 -1.95 -14.92 11.20
N GLN A 172 -2.53 -13.78 11.61
CA GLN A 172 -3.94 -13.46 11.38
C GLN A 172 -4.30 -13.43 9.88
N TRP A 173 -3.41 -12.93 9.03
CA TRP A 173 -3.59 -12.96 7.58
C TRP A 173 -3.59 -14.37 7.00
N ALA A 174 -2.60 -15.19 7.38
CA ALA A 174 -2.52 -16.57 6.91
C ALA A 174 -3.81 -17.35 7.27
N GLN A 175 -4.34 -17.11 8.49
CA GLN A 175 -5.62 -17.67 8.93
C GLN A 175 -6.80 -17.13 8.11
N ALA A 176 -6.89 -15.80 7.89
CA ALA A 176 -7.97 -15.20 7.10
C ALA A 176 -7.96 -15.65 5.63
N GLN A 177 -6.78 -15.83 5.01
CA GLN A 177 -6.65 -16.40 3.68
C GLN A 177 -7.10 -17.86 3.63
N GLN A 178 -6.72 -18.68 4.61
CA GLN A 178 -7.14 -20.08 4.69
C GLN A 178 -8.66 -20.19 4.83
N GLN A 179 -9.28 -19.36 5.68
CA GLN A 179 -10.73 -19.33 5.84
C GLN A 179 -11.45 -18.86 4.56
N SER A 180 -10.92 -17.84 3.88
CA SER A 180 -11.49 -17.34 2.62
C SER A 180 -11.35 -18.34 1.46
N ALA A 181 -10.25 -19.11 1.45
CA ALA A 181 -10.02 -20.17 0.46
C ALA A 181 -10.92 -21.40 0.68
N GLN A 182 -11.35 -21.64 1.93
CA GLN A 182 -12.27 -22.71 2.32
C GLN A 182 -13.76 -22.32 2.19
N ALA A 183 -14.07 -21.05 1.93
CA ALA A 183 -15.44 -20.62 1.67
C ALA A 183 -15.97 -21.24 0.36
N PRO A 184 -17.16 -21.88 0.36
CA PRO A 184 -17.68 -22.56 -0.82
C PRO A 184 -17.86 -21.57 -1.98
N ARG A 185 -17.17 -21.82 -3.09
CA ARG A 185 -17.29 -21.07 -4.35
C ARG A 185 -18.61 -21.38 -5.04
N GLN A 186 -19.72 -20.88 -4.52
CA GLN A 186 -20.99 -20.90 -5.26
C GLN A 186 -21.03 -19.68 -6.19
N TRP A 187 -20.49 -19.83 -7.39
CA TRP A 187 -20.74 -18.88 -8.47
C TRP A 187 -22.03 -19.32 -9.18
N PRO A 188 -23.13 -18.54 -9.15
CA PRO A 188 -24.30 -18.89 -9.95
C PRO A 188 -23.90 -18.83 -11.43
N ARG A 189 -23.89 -19.99 -12.09
CA ARG A 189 -23.49 -20.15 -13.50
C ARG A 189 -24.56 -19.73 -14.51
N SER A 190 -25.66 -19.12 -14.10
CA SER A 190 -26.76 -18.75 -14.97
C SER A 190 -26.78 -17.24 -15.24
N GLY A 191 -26.22 -16.80 -16.37
CA GLY A 191 -26.43 -15.42 -16.82
C GLY A 191 -25.61 -14.86 -18.00
N LEU A 192 -24.61 -15.56 -18.53
CA LEU A 192 -23.73 -14.99 -19.59
C LEU A 192 -23.95 -15.55 -21.00
N ALA A 193 -25.04 -16.28 -21.25
CA ALA A 193 -25.34 -16.84 -22.56
C ALA A 193 -26.66 -16.29 -23.15
N ALA A 194 -26.81 -14.97 -23.28
CA ALA A 194 -27.91 -14.39 -24.08
C ALA A 194 -27.65 -12.93 -24.48
N ALA A 195 -26.55 -12.62 -25.19
CA ALA A 195 -26.41 -11.32 -25.87
C ALA A 195 -25.44 -11.38 -27.05
N ARG A 196 -25.58 -12.39 -27.92
CA ARG A 196 -25.05 -12.36 -29.29
C ARG A 196 -26.00 -13.10 -30.21
N ARG A 197 -27.00 -12.37 -30.72
CA ARG A 197 -27.70 -12.58 -32.00
C ARG A 197 -28.89 -11.62 -32.08
N ARG A 198 -28.68 -10.47 -32.70
CA ARG A 198 -29.39 -9.94 -33.88
C ARG A 198 -28.95 -8.50 -34.11
#